data_AF-A0A2S6NMW7-F1
#
_entry.id   AF-A0A2S6NMW7-F1
#
_cell.length_a   1.000
_cell.length_b   1.000
_cell.length_c   1.000
_cell.angle_alpha   90.00
_cell.angle_beta   90.00
_cell.angle_gamma   90.00
#
_symmetry.space_group_name_H-M   'P 1'
#
loop_
_entity.id
_entity.type
_entity.pdbx_description
1 polymer ?
#
loop_
_entity_poly.entity_id
_entity_poly.type
_entity_poly.pdbx_seq_one_letter_code
_entity_poly.pdbx_strand_id
1 'polypeptide(L)'
;MPAYQASVAPAEDDENLPGASGDGLAGTGFPLSTSGTGLNGFAAAALPQGGAGYARSWDLLSGVPAYQWYHGCGPTAAASVLGYYDVHGYPQYFNAQGWDAVSQMQDVEDQISSPAHNVKYDPTPDDAALPVPPETSLADFLHTSENPLGYGSTYLSNMAPGIEAYAAMRGAPVVAWSEDATASTWTEITQQILGDHPMIFLVDTNGDGITDHFVPVFGFATRPDGSDWFAAYTTWHENESVDWFQFKPMAAGNDWGVGYVTFVDPAGTAGASSAPVGSPGASAGKAACASGFVDPQTASAGLPAVGNHWLA
;
A
#
# COMPACT_ATOMS: atom_id res chain seq x y z
N MET A 1 20.17 10.61 -26.22
CA MET A 1 20.14 9.38 -27.03
C MET A 1 21.56 8.91 -27.26
N PRO A 2 21.98 7.87 -26.53
CA PRO A 2 22.07 6.56 -27.14
C PRO A 2 21.30 5.49 -26.36
N ALA A 3 20.78 4.51 -27.11
CA ALA A 3 20.08 3.34 -26.62
C ALA A 3 21.05 2.38 -25.92
N TYR A 4 20.63 1.82 -24.77
CA TYR A 4 21.31 0.67 -24.16
C TYR A 4 20.45 -0.57 -24.39
N GLN A 5 21.00 -1.54 -25.14
CA GLN A 5 20.41 -2.86 -25.30
C GLN A 5 20.57 -3.63 -24.00
N ALA A 6 19.45 -4.09 -23.44
CA ALA A 6 19.46 -5.09 -22.38
C ALA A 6 19.83 -6.46 -22.99
N SER A 7 20.93 -7.03 -22.52
CA SER A 7 21.29 -8.42 -22.79
C SER A 7 20.36 -9.34 -22.03
N VAL A 8 19.54 -10.06 -22.77
CA VAL A 8 18.67 -11.14 -22.30
C VAL A 8 19.51 -12.39 -22.01
N ALA A 9 19.33 -12.98 -20.84
CA ALA A 9 19.65 -14.38 -20.56
C ALA A 9 18.40 -15.04 -19.94
N PRO A 10 18.20 -16.35 -20.19
CA PRO A 10 16.92 -16.89 -20.64
C PRO A 10 15.92 -17.15 -19.52
N ALA A 11 14.65 -16.97 -19.85
CA ALA A 11 13.53 -17.58 -19.15
C ALA A 11 13.68 -19.10 -19.25
N GLU A 12 13.71 -19.78 -18.11
CA GLU A 12 13.40 -21.21 -18.08
C GLU A 12 11.88 -21.35 -18.06
N ASP A 13 11.43 -22.24 -18.93
CA ASP A 13 10.05 -22.51 -19.29
C ASP A 13 9.26 -23.06 -18.09
N ASP A 14 8.12 -22.44 -17.79
CA ASP A 14 6.97 -23.19 -17.26
C ASP A 14 5.66 -22.58 -17.79
N GLU A 15 5.37 -22.90 -19.05
CA GLU A 15 4.03 -22.74 -19.60
C GLU A 15 3.12 -23.85 -19.07
N ASN A 16 2.14 -23.51 -18.23
CA ASN A 16 0.80 -24.06 -18.37
C ASN A 16 -0.29 -23.29 -17.59
N LEU A 17 -0.89 -22.28 -18.21
CA LEU A 17 -2.27 -21.88 -17.92
C LEU A 17 -3.00 -21.69 -19.26
N PRO A 18 -4.16 -22.31 -19.48
CA PRO A 18 -4.78 -22.35 -20.80
C PRO A 18 -5.36 -20.98 -21.16
N GLY A 19 -4.94 -20.48 -22.33
CA GLY A 19 -5.48 -19.29 -22.96
C GLY A 19 -6.96 -19.44 -23.31
N ALA A 20 -7.74 -18.42 -22.97
CA ALA A 20 -9.06 -18.20 -23.55
C ALA A 20 -8.90 -17.34 -24.81
N SER A 21 -8.74 -18.00 -25.96
CA SER A 21 -9.05 -17.38 -27.25
C SER A 21 -10.55 -17.26 -27.40
N GLY A 22 -11.01 -16.09 -27.85
CA GLY A 22 -12.42 -15.76 -27.96
C GLY A 22 -13.19 -16.60 -29.00
N ASP A 23 -14.49 -16.70 -28.74
CA ASP A 23 -15.52 -16.86 -29.76
C ASP A 23 -16.70 -15.98 -29.37
N GLY A 24 -17.13 -15.15 -30.32
CA GLY A 24 -18.20 -14.18 -30.13
C GLY A 24 -19.57 -14.85 -30.03
N LEU A 25 -20.40 -14.32 -29.14
CA LEU A 25 -21.85 -14.38 -29.29
C LEU A 25 -22.43 -13.02 -28.95
N ALA A 26 -22.98 -12.40 -30.00
CA ALA A 26 -23.85 -11.24 -29.91
C ALA A 26 -25.15 -11.59 -29.18
N GLY A 27 -25.69 -10.63 -28.42
CA GLY A 27 -27.14 -10.51 -28.25
C GLY A 27 -27.64 -10.28 -26.83
N THR A 28 -28.28 -9.11 -26.67
CA THR A 28 -29.31 -8.75 -25.69
C THR A 28 -28.79 -8.56 -24.25
N GLY A 29 -28.70 -7.35 -23.69
CA GLY A 29 -29.68 -6.27 -23.70
C GLY A 29 -30.54 -6.36 -22.45
N PHE A 30 -30.10 -5.74 -21.34
CA PHE A 30 -30.99 -5.40 -20.22
C PHE A 30 -30.69 -3.98 -19.72
N PRO A 31 -31.71 -3.12 -19.56
CA PRO A 31 -31.52 -1.69 -19.36
C PRO A 31 -31.32 -1.31 -17.88
N LEU A 32 -30.52 -0.25 -17.67
CA LEU A 32 -30.65 0.63 -16.51
C LEU A 32 -31.99 1.37 -16.58
N SER A 33 -32.82 1.25 -15.53
CA SER A 33 -33.62 2.34 -14.94
C SER A 33 -34.67 1.77 -13.99
N THR A 34 -34.63 2.17 -12.72
CA THR A 34 -35.84 2.61 -12.02
C THR A 34 -35.47 3.67 -10.98
N SER A 35 -35.97 4.87 -11.21
CA SER A 35 -36.23 5.90 -10.21
C SER A 35 -37.37 5.46 -9.28
N GLY A 36 -37.30 5.83 -8.00
CA GLY A 36 -38.37 5.55 -7.03
C GLY A 36 -38.10 6.17 -5.66
N THR A 37 -38.92 7.16 -5.31
CA THR A 37 -38.93 8.01 -4.12
C THR A 37 -39.36 7.30 -2.81
N GLY A 38 -38.66 7.60 -1.71
CA GLY A 38 -39.25 7.94 -0.41
C GLY A 38 -39.82 6.84 0.52
N LEU A 39 -39.20 6.74 1.71
CA LEU A 39 -39.79 6.79 3.08
C LEU A 39 -39.25 5.71 4.04
N ASN A 40 -38.51 6.19 5.06
CA ASN A 40 -38.33 5.71 6.43
C ASN A 40 -38.59 4.22 6.74
N GLY A 41 -37.51 3.48 6.98
CA GLY A 41 -37.53 2.21 7.68
C GLY A 41 -36.11 1.73 7.98
N PHE A 42 -35.76 1.66 9.26
CA PHE A 42 -34.49 1.15 9.74
C PHE A 42 -34.28 -0.29 9.28
N ALA A 43 -33.28 -0.51 8.43
CA ALA A 43 -32.64 -1.80 8.21
C ALA A 43 -31.17 -1.51 7.96
N ALA A 44 -30.29 -2.18 8.70
CA ALA A 44 -28.88 -2.28 8.33
C ALA A 44 -28.84 -2.71 6.86
N ALA A 45 -28.24 -1.88 6.01
CA ALA A 45 -27.97 -2.27 4.64
C ALA A 45 -26.99 -3.45 4.73
N ALA A 46 -27.51 -4.66 4.62
CA ALA A 46 -26.70 -5.81 4.31
C ALA A 46 -25.95 -5.44 3.02
N LEU A 47 -24.62 -5.53 3.08
CA LEU A 47 -23.75 -5.58 1.91
C LEU A 47 -24.45 -6.42 0.84
N PRO A 48 -24.41 -6.06 -0.46
CA PRO A 48 -25.00 -6.88 -1.49
C PRO A 48 -24.42 -8.28 -1.32
N GLN A 49 -25.23 -9.23 -0.84
CA GLN A 49 -24.86 -10.63 -0.90
C GLN A 49 -24.80 -10.92 -2.39
N GLY A 50 -23.59 -10.84 -2.94
CA GLY A 50 -23.26 -11.47 -4.21
C GLY A 50 -23.84 -12.87 -4.14
N GLY A 51 -24.68 -13.20 -5.13
CA GLY A 51 -25.41 -14.45 -5.15
C GLY A 51 -24.50 -15.63 -4.84
N ALA A 52 -25.03 -16.60 -4.09
CA ALA A 52 -24.34 -17.84 -3.77
C ALA A 52 -23.61 -18.41 -5.01
N GLY A 53 -22.28 -18.34 -5.01
CA GLY A 53 -21.48 -18.77 -6.16
C GLY A 53 -20.00 -18.41 -6.01
N TYR A 54 -19.27 -19.30 -5.30
CA TYR A 54 -17.82 -19.27 -5.02
C TYR A 54 -17.33 -18.04 -4.23
N ALA A 55 -16.79 -18.27 -3.04
CA ALA A 55 -15.87 -17.31 -2.44
C ALA A 55 -14.75 -17.09 -3.47
N ARG A 56 -14.57 -15.86 -3.95
CA ARG A 56 -13.52 -15.57 -4.93
C ARG A 56 -12.19 -16.00 -4.32
N SER A 57 -11.44 -16.83 -5.03
CA SER A 57 -10.10 -17.24 -4.59
C SER A 57 -9.04 -16.23 -4.97
N TRP A 58 -9.39 -15.11 -5.62
CA TRP A 58 -8.51 -13.99 -5.85
C TRP A 58 -9.30 -12.72 -6.18
N ASP A 59 -8.71 -11.57 -5.94
CA ASP A 59 -9.14 -10.27 -6.44
C ASP A 59 -7.95 -9.30 -6.51
N LEU A 60 -8.05 -8.27 -7.36
CA LEU A 60 -7.03 -7.24 -7.53
C LEU A 60 -7.69 -5.91 -7.90
N LEU A 61 -7.53 -4.92 -7.03
CA LEU A 61 -8.04 -3.59 -7.28
C LEU A 61 -7.25 -2.92 -8.41
N SER A 62 -7.96 -2.34 -9.38
CA SER A 62 -7.38 -1.49 -10.40
C SER A 62 -7.31 -0.05 -9.93
N GLY A 63 -6.37 0.74 -10.47
CA GLY A 63 -6.33 2.19 -10.21
C GLY A 63 -5.79 2.54 -8.82
N VAL A 64 -4.92 1.70 -8.27
CA VAL A 64 -4.06 2.07 -7.14
C VAL A 64 -2.79 2.70 -7.72
N PRO A 65 -2.48 3.99 -7.43
CA PRO A 65 -1.25 4.59 -7.91
C PRO A 65 -0.05 3.98 -7.21
N ALA A 66 0.99 3.66 -7.98
CA ALA A 66 2.31 3.37 -7.45
C ALA A 66 3.10 4.68 -7.40
N TYR A 67 3.83 4.91 -6.32
CA TYR A 67 4.73 6.05 -6.20
C TYR A 67 6.14 5.55 -5.97
N GLN A 68 7.11 6.27 -6.54
CA GLN A 68 8.50 6.07 -6.19
C GLN A 68 8.68 6.40 -4.71
N TRP A 69 9.55 5.65 -4.04
CA TRP A 69 9.91 5.88 -2.66
C TRP A 69 10.34 7.34 -2.49
N TYR A 70 9.61 8.09 -1.66
CA TYR A 70 9.82 9.52 -1.47
C TYR A 70 9.85 9.84 0.02
N HIS A 71 11.05 9.79 0.60
CA HIS A 71 11.35 10.13 2.00
C HIS A 71 10.65 9.27 3.07
N GLY A 72 10.11 8.11 2.68
CA GLY A 72 9.66 7.07 3.62
C GLY A 72 8.67 6.09 3.03
N CYS A 73 8.76 4.82 3.45
CA CYS A 73 7.86 3.77 2.99
C CYS A 73 6.43 3.97 3.54
N GLY A 74 6.30 4.38 4.80
CA GLY A 74 5.02 4.72 5.44
C GLY A 74 4.21 5.76 4.65
N PRO A 75 4.72 6.99 4.44
CA PRO A 75 4.01 8.02 3.69
C PRO A 75 3.76 7.62 2.22
N THR A 76 4.69 6.92 1.57
CA THR A 76 4.53 6.47 0.18
C THR A 76 3.42 5.42 0.05
N ALA A 77 3.37 4.44 0.95
CA ALA A 77 2.32 3.43 0.98
C ALA A 77 0.95 4.04 1.33
N ALA A 78 0.91 4.93 2.33
CA ALA A 78 -0.30 5.67 2.67
C ALA A 78 -0.82 6.52 1.51
N ALA A 79 0.09 7.17 0.78
CA ALA A 79 -0.27 7.94 -0.39
C ALA A 79 -0.92 7.08 -1.48
N SER A 80 -0.41 5.87 -1.70
CA SER A 80 -0.96 4.93 -2.69
C SER A 80 -2.41 4.55 -2.35
N VAL A 81 -2.68 4.26 -1.07
CA VAL A 81 -4.02 3.94 -0.56
C VAL A 81 -4.97 5.15 -0.66
N LEU A 82 -4.53 6.34 -0.23
CA LEU A 82 -5.36 7.54 -0.33
C LEU A 82 -5.57 7.98 -1.78
N GLY A 83 -4.59 7.76 -2.66
CA GLY A 83 -4.68 8.06 -4.08
C GLY A 83 -5.68 7.16 -4.80
N TYR A 84 -5.78 5.90 -4.40
CA TYR A 84 -6.87 5.02 -4.84
C TYR A 84 -8.23 5.64 -4.50
N TYR A 85 -8.45 6.08 -3.26
CA TYR A 85 -9.72 6.69 -2.88
C TYR A 85 -9.99 8.02 -3.61
N ASP A 86 -8.95 8.83 -3.82
CA ASP A 86 -9.05 10.12 -4.53
C ASP A 86 -9.56 9.95 -5.96
N VAL A 87 -9.17 8.87 -6.64
CA VAL A 87 -9.63 8.54 -8.01
C VAL A 87 -10.87 7.64 -8.06
N HIS A 88 -11.36 7.14 -6.92
CA HIS A 88 -12.53 6.25 -6.79
C HIS A 88 -13.71 6.87 -6.01
N GLY A 89 -13.85 8.20 -6.08
CA GLY A 89 -15.06 8.89 -5.61
C GLY A 89 -14.98 9.49 -4.22
N TYR A 90 -13.80 9.47 -3.58
CA TYR A 90 -13.50 10.17 -2.34
C TYR A 90 -12.39 11.20 -2.58
N PRO A 91 -12.67 12.28 -3.33
CA PRO A 91 -11.63 13.26 -3.69
C PRO A 91 -11.17 14.06 -2.47
N GLN A 92 -10.09 14.82 -2.65
CA GLN A 92 -9.49 15.84 -1.78
C GLN A 92 -8.28 15.39 -0.96
N TYR A 93 -7.89 14.12 -1.01
CA TYR A 93 -6.66 13.67 -0.33
C TYR A 93 -5.44 14.37 -0.91
N PHE A 94 -5.43 14.64 -2.22
CA PHE A 94 -4.37 15.38 -2.89
C PHE A 94 -4.88 16.68 -3.53
N ASN A 95 -3.98 17.63 -3.78
CA ASN A 95 -4.21 18.81 -4.63
C ASN A 95 -4.07 18.47 -6.13
N ALA A 96 -4.21 17.19 -6.47
CA ALA A 96 -4.31 16.65 -7.82
C ALA A 96 -5.70 16.02 -7.96
N GLN A 97 -6.21 15.86 -9.18
CA GLN A 97 -7.53 15.24 -9.40
C GLN A 97 -7.53 14.41 -10.68
N GLY A 98 -8.12 13.22 -10.59
CA GLY A 98 -8.16 12.25 -11.67
C GLY A 98 -6.86 11.46 -11.81
N TRP A 99 -6.96 10.31 -12.47
CA TRP A 99 -5.87 9.34 -12.59
C TRP A 99 -4.57 9.96 -13.10
N ASP A 100 -4.62 10.69 -14.22
CA ASP A 100 -3.41 11.21 -14.88
C ASP A 100 -2.58 12.15 -14.00
N ALA A 101 -3.19 12.83 -13.02
CA ALA A 101 -2.49 13.72 -12.10
C ALA A 101 -2.16 13.00 -10.77
N VAL A 102 -3.09 12.24 -10.21
CA VAL A 102 -2.85 11.53 -8.95
C VAL A 102 -1.80 10.44 -9.13
N SER A 103 -1.76 9.73 -10.26
CA SER A 103 -0.81 8.65 -10.47
C SER A 103 0.61 9.12 -10.83
N GLN A 104 0.87 10.43 -10.85
CA GLN A 104 2.19 11.00 -11.10
C GLN A 104 2.71 11.61 -9.79
N MET A 105 3.81 11.08 -9.28
CA MET A 105 4.40 11.52 -8.02
C MET A 105 4.69 13.02 -8.03
N GLN A 106 5.14 13.57 -9.15
CA GLN A 106 5.45 15.00 -9.32
C GLN A 106 4.30 15.95 -8.95
N ASP A 107 3.04 15.49 -9.07
CA ASP A 107 1.85 16.30 -8.79
C ASP A 107 1.39 16.19 -7.32
N VAL A 108 1.88 15.19 -6.59
CA VAL A 108 1.49 14.89 -5.21
C VAL A 108 2.66 14.88 -4.23
N GLU A 109 3.92 15.01 -4.69
CA GLU A 109 5.13 14.81 -3.89
C GLU A 109 5.17 15.69 -2.63
N ASP A 110 4.82 16.96 -2.72
CA ASP A 110 4.79 17.90 -1.59
C ASP A 110 3.75 17.53 -0.52
N GLN A 111 2.77 16.70 -0.89
CA GLN A 111 1.73 16.19 0.00
C GLN A 111 2.09 14.83 0.59
N ILE A 112 2.99 14.09 -0.08
CA ILE A 112 3.64 12.88 0.46
C ILE A 112 4.70 13.29 1.48
N SER A 113 5.62 14.18 1.10
CA SER A 113 6.67 14.74 1.95
C SER A 113 6.89 16.22 1.64
N SER A 114 6.67 17.08 2.63
CA SER A 114 6.69 18.53 2.45
C SER A 114 8.10 19.05 2.16
N PRO A 115 8.25 20.23 1.50
CA PRO A 115 9.56 20.87 1.34
C PRO A 115 10.32 21.08 2.66
N ALA A 116 9.60 21.31 3.77
CA ALA A 116 10.21 21.44 5.10
C ALA A 116 10.73 20.10 5.62
N HIS A 117 9.98 19.01 5.39
CA HIS A 117 10.42 17.64 5.66
C HIS A 117 11.66 17.28 4.86
N ASN A 118 11.65 17.56 3.56
CA ASN A 118 12.74 17.26 2.64
C ASN A 118 14.03 17.97 3.06
N VAL A 119 13.96 19.22 3.51
CA VAL A 119 15.13 19.95 4.06
C VAL A 119 15.72 19.28 5.30
N LYS A 120 14.90 18.67 6.14
CA LYS A 120 15.38 17.92 7.32
C LYS A 120 15.87 16.53 6.96
N TYR A 121 15.31 15.95 5.90
CA TYR A 121 15.67 14.62 5.39
C TYR A 121 16.97 14.63 4.58
N ASP A 122 17.22 15.67 3.78
CA ASP A 122 18.31 15.70 2.81
C ASP A 122 19.54 16.48 3.31
N PRO A 123 20.78 16.08 2.93
CA PRO A 123 21.14 14.80 2.31
C PRO A 123 21.36 13.69 3.36
N THR A 124 21.23 14.03 4.65
CA THR A 124 21.43 13.12 5.78
C THR A 124 20.12 13.06 6.55
N PRO A 125 19.41 11.92 6.54
CA PRO A 125 18.11 11.80 7.18
C PRO A 125 18.14 12.19 8.65
N ASP A 126 17.12 12.97 9.05
CA ASP A 126 16.86 13.40 10.42
C ASP A 126 18.02 14.21 11.05
N ASP A 127 18.43 15.29 10.38
CA ASP A 127 19.38 16.25 10.97
C ASP A 127 18.79 16.85 12.26
N ALA A 128 19.28 16.38 13.41
CA ALA A 128 18.86 16.82 14.73
C ALA A 128 19.14 18.31 15.02
N ALA A 129 19.93 18.99 14.18
CA ALA A 129 20.15 20.43 14.26
C ALA A 129 19.02 21.26 13.64
N LEU A 130 18.16 20.64 12.82
CA LEU A 130 17.02 21.29 12.16
C LEU A 130 15.73 21.14 12.99
N PRO A 131 14.83 22.14 12.92
CA PRO A 131 13.55 22.06 13.64
C PRO A 131 12.68 20.92 13.09
N VAL A 132 11.78 20.41 13.93
CA VAL A 132 10.71 19.52 13.47
C VAL A 132 9.86 20.26 12.42
N PRO A 133 9.62 19.66 11.23
CA PRO A 133 8.77 20.25 10.20
C PRO A 133 7.34 20.50 10.72
N PRO A 134 6.63 21.52 10.20
CA PRO A 134 5.20 21.68 10.48
C PRO A 134 4.38 20.58 9.78
N GLU A 135 3.29 20.17 10.43
CA GLU A 135 2.35 19.17 9.93
C GLU A 135 1.62 19.62 8.65
N THR A 136 2.18 19.29 7.48
CA THR A 136 1.65 19.73 6.18
C THR A 136 1.61 18.65 5.09
N SER A 137 2.29 17.52 5.31
CA SER A 137 2.34 16.36 4.41
C SER A 137 2.14 15.05 5.18
N LEU A 138 1.92 13.94 4.48
CA LEU A 138 1.81 12.61 5.09
C LEU A 138 3.05 12.28 5.95
N ALA A 139 4.26 12.53 5.45
CA ALA A 139 5.49 12.28 6.18
C ALA A 139 5.58 13.08 7.49
N ASP A 140 5.06 14.31 7.50
CA ASP A 140 4.98 15.11 8.72
C ASP A 140 4.01 14.47 9.72
N PHE A 141 2.75 14.21 9.32
CA PHE A 141 1.73 13.67 10.23
C PHE A 141 2.05 12.26 10.73
N LEU A 142 2.84 11.50 9.98
CA LEU A 142 3.33 10.19 10.35
C LEU A 142 4.58 10.26 11.26
N HIS A 143 5.15 11.46 11.46
CA HIS A 143 6.43 11.68 12.13
C HIS A 143 7.53 10.82 11.51
N THR A 144 7.53 10.72 10.18
CA THR A 144 8.51 9.95 9.42
C THR A 144 9.89 10.56 9.61
N SER A 145 10.91 9.72 9.83
CA SER A 145 12.29 10.18 10.06
C SER A 145 12.42 11.24 11.16
N GLU A 146 11.61 11.16 12.22
CA GLU A 146 11.82 11.95 13.42
C GLU A 146 12.66 11.19 14.45
N ASN A 147 13.71 11.84 14.95
CA ASN A 147 14.62 11.32 15.97
C ASN A 147 13.90 10.50 17.06
N PRO A 148 14.26 9.22 17.28
CA PRO A 148 15.47 8.55 16.78
C PRO A 148 15.34 7.79 15.46
N LEU A 149 14.26 8.01 14.71
CA LEU A 149 14.04 7.38 13.41
C LEU A 149 14.81 8.13 12.31
N GLY A 150 15.39 7.37 11.37
CA GLY A 150 16.01 7.91 10.16
C GLY A 150 15.64 7.09 8.93
N TYR A 151 16.16 7.49 7.78
CA TYR A 151 16.04 6.75 6.51
C TYR A 151 14.58 6.44 6.08
N GLY A 152 13.66 7.36 6.37
CA GLY A 152 12.25 7.25 5.96
C GLY A 152 11.42 6.35 6.86
N SER A 153 11.94 6.04 8.05
CA SER A 153 11.28 5.15 8.98
C SER A 153 10.08 5.83 9.66
N THR A 154 9.03 5.06 9.92
CA THR A 154 7.81 5.48 10.62
C THR A 154 7.47 4.45 11.68
N TYR A 155 7.01 4.88 12.86
CA TYR A 155 6.45 3.96 13.85
C TYR A 155 5.04 3.53 13.41
N LEU A 156 4.73 2.23 13.54
CA LEU A 156 3.38 1.69 13.35
C LEU A 156 2.34 2.46 14.17
N SER A 157 2.68 2.86 15.40
CA SER A 157 1.79 3.64 16.27
C SER A 157 1.42 5.01 15.70
N ASN A 158 2.16 5.50 14.71
CA ASN A 158 1.89 6.77 14.05
C ASN A 158 1.10 6.59 12.74
N MET A 159 1.03 5.38 12.18
CA MET A 159 0.37 5.12 10.90
C MET A 159 -1.11 5.52 10.93
N ALA A 160 -1.92 4.85 11.75
CA ALA A 160 -3.35 5.16 11.85
C ALA A 160 -3.64 6.61 12.26
N PRO A 161 -3.12 7.15 13.40
CA PRO A 161 -3.45 8.52 13.80
C PRO A 161 -2.90 9.59 12.84
N GLY A 162 -1.75 9.37 12.21
CA GLY A 162 -1.18 10.31 11.24
C GLY A 162 -1.97 10.35 9.93
N ILE A 163 -2.40 9.20 9.42
CA ILE A 163 -3.28 9.11 8.24
C ILE A 163 -4.61 9.83 8.52
N GLU A 164 -5.23 9.59 9.69
CA GLU A 164 -6.46 10.28 10.09
C GLU A 164 -6.28 11.80 10.20
N ALA A 165 -5.18 12.26 10.80
CA ALA A 165 -4.90 13.68 10.98
C ALA A 165 -4.64 14.39 9.64
N TYR A 166 -3.87 13.77 8.74
CA TYR A 166 -3.66 14.26 7.38
C TYR A 166 -4.99 14.37 6.64
N ALA A 167 -5.77 13.28 6.60
CA ALA A 167 -7.07 13.22 5.95
C ALA A 167 -8.05 14.29 6.48
N ALA A 168 -8.07 14.50 7.80
CA ALA A 168 -8.87 15.54 8.43
C ALA A 168 -8.41 16.96 8.04
N MET A 169 -7.10 17.22 7.95
CA MET A 169 -6.55 18.49 7.47
C MET A 169 -6.98 18.75 6.01
N ARG A 170 -7.02 17.70 5.18
CA ARG A 170 -7.48 17.76 3.78
C ARG A 170 -9.00 17.97 3.64
N GLY A 171 -9.77 17.84 4.72
CA GLY A 171 -11.22 17.95 4.71
C GLY A 171 -11.95 16.68 4.27
N ALA A 172 -11.22 15.57 4.10
CA ALA A 172 -11.73 14.26 3.70
C ALA A 172 -11.36 13.24 4.78
N PRO A 173 -12.07 13.19 5.93
CA PRO A 173 -11.69 12.32 7.04
C PRO A 173 -11.79 10.83 6.67
N VAL A 174 -10.93 10.03 7.28
CA VAL A 174 -10.91 8.56 7.22
C VAL A 174 -11.03 7.97 8.62
N VAL A 175 -11.26 6.67 8.70
CA VAL A 175 -11.07 5.84 9.90
C VAL A 175 -9.92 4.89 9.62
N ALA A 176 -8.89 4.88 10.47
CA ALA A 176 -7.75 3.99 10.33
C ALA A 176 -7.45 3.24 11.62
N TRP A 177 -7.01 1.99 11.51
CA TRP A 177 -6.59 1.18 12.65
C TRP A 177 -5.57 0.13 12.23
N SER A 178 -4.78 -0.35 13.18
CA SER A 178 -3.77 -1.37 12.94
C SER A 178 -4.00 -2.62 13.79
N GLU A 179 -3.74 -3.78 13.21
CA GLU A 179 -3.87 -5.10 13.85
C GLU A 179 -2.65 -5.97 13.60
N ASP A 180 -2.40 -6.94 14.50
CA ASP A 180 -1.43 -8.00 14.26
C ASP A 180 -1.87 -8.85 13.06
N ALA A 181 -0.91 -9.26 12.22
CA ALA A 181 -1.18 -10.15 11.10
C ALA A 181 -1.41 -11.59 11.59
N THR A 182 -2.67 -12.04 11.57
CA THR A 182 -3.08 -13.38 11.98
C THR A 182 -3.93 -14.06 10.91
N ALA A 183 -4.23 -15.35 11.08
CA ALA A 183 -5.16 -16.06 10.21
C ALA A 183 -6.59 -15.45 10.21
N SER A 184 -7.03 -14.88 11.34
CA SER A 184 -8.29 -14.12 11.38
C SER A 184 -8.21 -12.84 10.56
N THR A 185 -7.09 -12.12 10.65
CA THR A 185 -6.87 -10.89 9.87
C THR A 185 -6.89 -11.17 8.38
N TRP A 186 -6.43 -12.35 7.92
CA TRP A 186 -6.53 -12.74 6.51
C TRP A 186 -7.97 -12.70 5.97
N THR A 187 -8.93 -13.19 6.76
CA THR A 187 -10.34 -13.14 6.35
C THR A 187 -10.82 -11.70 6.19
N GLU A 188 -10.44 -10.81 7.10
CA GLU A 188 -10.78 -9.39 7.01
C GLU A 188 -10.10 -8.70 5.82
N ILE A 189 -8.81 -8.96 5.58
CA ILE A 189 -8.07 -8.48 4.40
C ILE A 189 -8.84 -8.82 3.12
N THR A 190 -9.26 -10.07 2.93
CA THR A 190 -10.00 -10.46 1.73
C THR A 190 -11.36 -9.75 1.62
N GLN A 191 -12.05 -9.53 2.74
CA GLN A 191 -13.32 -8.81 2.76
C GLN A 191 -13.15 -7.32 2.43
N GLN A 192 -12.08 -6.70 2.92
CA GLN A 192 -11.73 -5.31 2.62
C GLN A 192 -11.40 -5.14 1.13
N ILE A 193 -10.57 -6.00 0.56
CA ILE A 193 -10.30 -5.96 -0.90
C ILE A 193 -11.58 -6.20 -1.72
N LEU A 194 -12.42 -7.17 -1.35
CA LEU A 194 -13.71 -7.39 -2.04
C LEU A 194 -14.67 -6.21 -1.90
N GLY A 195 -14.45 -5.36 -0.90
CA GLY A 195 -15.17 -4.12 -0.64
C GLY A 195 -14.53 -2.88 -1.26
N ASP A 196 -13.53 -3.03 -2.14
CA ASP A 196 -12.79 -1.92 -2.76
C ASP A 196 -11.98 -1.08 -1.76
N HIS A 197 -11.46 -1.71 -0.69
CA HIS A 197 -10.69 -1.03 0.35
C HIS A 197 -9.23 -1.55 0.39
N PRO A 198 -8.28 -0.85 -0.25
CA PRO A 198 -6.85 -1.17 -0.10
C PRO A 198 -6.35 -0.80 1.31
N MET A 199 -5.24 -1.40 1.70
CA MET A 199 -4.68 -1.27 3.05
C MET A 199 -3.16 -1.20 3.01
N ILE A 200 -2.51 -1.09 4.16
CA ILE A 200 -1.05 -0.97 4.27
C ILE A 200 -0.52 -2.11 5.14
N PHE A 201 0.45 -2.88 4.68
CA PHE A 201 1.12 -3.88 5.50
C PHE A 201 2.46 -3.36 6.01
N LEU A 202 2.83 -3.77 7.21
CA LEU A 202 4.19 -3.66 7.74
C LEU A 202 4.84 -5.05 7.69
N VAL A 203 5.86 -5.19 6.86
CA VAL A 203 6.50 -6.46 6.51
C VAL A 203 7.97 -6.48 6.92
N ASP A 204 8.50 -7.68 7.08
CA ASP A 204 9.93 -8.00 7.20
C ASP A 204 10.43 -8.42 5.81
N THR A 205 11.07 -7.53 5.07
CA THR A 205 11.45 -7.78 3.67
C THR A 205 12.58 -8.79 3.52
N ASN A 206 13.42 -8.95 4.54
CA ASN A 206 14.65 -9.73 4.48
C ASN A 206 14.61 -11.03 5.30
N GLY A 207 13.51 -11.26 6.03
CA GLY A 207 13.27 -12.47 6.80
C GLY A 207 14.14 -12.57 8.06
N ASP A 208 14.58 -11.47 8.67
CA ASP A 208 15.38 -11.51 9.91
C ASP A 208 14.53 -11.62 11.19
N GLY A 209 13.21 -11.58 11.04
CA GLY A 209 12.22 -11.61 12.13
C GLY A 209 11.87 -10.22 12.67
N ILE A 210 12.23 -9.14 11.98
CA ILE A 210 11.95 -7.75 12.35
C ILE A 210 11.32 -7.03 11.14
N THR A 211 10.22 -6.32 11.36
CA THR A 211 9.61 -5.53 10.29
C THR A 211 10.45 -4.31 9.92
N ASP A 212 10.58 -4.04 8.62
CA ASP A 212 11.44 -2.98 8.09
C ASP A 212 10.82 -2.18 6.94
N HIS A 213 9.60 -2.53 6.50
CA HIS A 213 9.02 -1.89 5.32
C HIS A 213 7.49 -1.81 5.32
N PHE A 214 6.96 -0.67 4.90
CA PHE A 214 5.53 -0.49 4.66
C PHE A 214 5.23 -0.60 3.17
N VAL A 215 4.16 -1.33 2.83
CA VAL A 215 3.70 -1.51 1.44
C VAL A 215 2.19 -1.35 1.31
N PRO A 216 1.69 -0.73 0.22
CA PRO A 216 0.27 -0.74 -0.09
C PRO A 216 -0.13 -2.13 -0.58
N VAL A 217 -1.25 -2.64 -0.07
CA VAL A 217 -1.83 -3.94 -0.41
C VAL A 217 -3.22 -3.74 -0.99
N PHE A 218 -3.44 -4.32 -2.17
CA PHE A 218 -4.63 -4.05 -2.98
C PHE A 218 -5.11 -5.27 -3.77
N GLY A 219 -4.70 -6.47 -3.36
CA GLY A 219 -5.18 -7.71 -3.95
C GLY A 219 -4.87 -8.90 -3.07
N PHE A 220 -5.58 -10.00 -3.33
CA PHE A 220 -5.36 -11.28 -2.65
C PHE A 220 -5.53 -12.44 -3.63
N ALA A 221 -4.93 -13.58 -3.30
CA ALA A 221 -5.13 -14.85 -3.97
C ALA A 221 -4.91 -16.01 -3.01
N THR A 222 -5.82 -16.98 -3.00
CA THR A 222 -5.59 -18.32 -2.48
C THR A 222 -5.20 -19.21 -3.67
N ARG A 223 -3.94 -19.66 -3.68
CA ARG A 223 -3.38 -20.52 -4.74
C ARG A 223 -3.90 -21.96 -4.63
N PRO A 224 -3.75 -22.80 -5.68
CA PRO A 224 -4.27 -24.17 -5.69
C PRO A 224 -3.74 -25.09 -4.57
N ASP A 225 -2.57 -24.78 -4.02
CA ASP A 225 -1.98 -25.48 -2.87
C ASP A 225 -2.56 -25.05 -1.51
N GLY A 226 -3.54 -24.13 -1.52
CA GLY A 226 -4.17 -23.56 -0.34
C GLY A 226 -3.35 -22.44 0.32
N SER A 227 -2.25 -21.99 -0.30
CA SER A 227 -1.48 -20.86 0.22
C SER A 227 -2.16 -19.54 -0.10
N ASP A 228 -2.17 -18.64 0.88
CA ASP A 228 -2.71 -17.29 0.77
C ASP A 228 -1.61 -16.30 0.37
N TRP A 229 -1.93 -15.38 -0.54
CA TRP A 229 -1.00 -14.42 -1.14
C TRP A 229 -1.63 -13.05 -1.26
N PHE A 230 -0.86 -11.99 -0.99
CA PHE A 230 -1.28 -10.61 -1.16
C PHE A 230 -0.54 -9.95 -2.33
N ALA A 231 -1.21 -9.01 -2.98
CA ALA A 231 -0.66 -8.18 -4.05
C ALA A 231 -0.26 -6.81 -3.51
N ALA A 232 0.96 -6.36 -3.81
CA ALA A 232 1.49 -5.09 -3.33
C ALA A 232 2.40 -4.42 -4.36
N TYR A 233 2.67 -3.14 -4.11
CA TYR A 233 3.84 -2.45 -4.66
C TYR A 233 4.94 -2.47 -3.60
N THR A 234 6.20 -2.62 -4.02
CA THR A 234 7.32 -2.52 -3.09
C THR A 234 7.65 -1.07 -2.73
N THR A 235 7.04 -0.10 -3.40
CA THR A 235 7.21 1.35 -3.22
C THR A 235 8.59 1.88 -3.61
N TRP A 236 9.48 1.08 -4.17
CA TRP A 236 10.82 1.52 -4.58
C TRP A 236 10.80 2.32 -5.88
N HIS A 237 9.86 2.01 -6.78
CA HIS A 237 9.71 2.70 -8.06
C HIS A 237 8.25 3.00 -8.42
N GLU A 238 8.03 4.12 -9.12
CA GLU A 238 6.71 4.58 -9.57
C GLU A 238 6.12 3.70 -10.68
N ASN A 239 6.95 2.95 -11.39
CA ASN A 239 6.56 2.07 -12.50
C ASN A 239 6.55 0.58 -12.12
N GLU A 240 6.43 0.26 -10.84
CA GLU A 240 6.40 -1.11 -10.36
C GLU A 240 5.25 -1.91 -10.96
N SER A 241 5.58 -3.13 -11.37
CA SER A 241 4.58 -4.16 -11.57
C SER A 241 4.01 -4.62 -10.23
N VAL A 242 2.79 -5.15 -10.25
CA VAL A 242 2.20 -5.78 -9.06
C VAL A 242 3.03 -7.00 -8.67
N ASP A 243 3.54 -7.00 -7.44
CA ASP A 243 4.24 -8.14 -6.85
C ASP A 243 3.30 -8.94 -5.95
N TRP A 244 3.50 -10.25 -5.93
CA TRP A 244 2.70 -11.19 -5.14
C TRP A 244 3.57 -11.87 -4.10
N PHE A 245 3.18 -11.74 -2.83
CA PHE A 245 3.89 -12.30 -1.70
C PHE A 245 3.00 -13.27 -0.93
N GLN A 246 3.57 -14.36 -0.43
CA GLN A 246 2.80 -15.32 0.37
C GLN A 246 2.50 -14.70 1.74
N PHE A 247 1.23 -14.70 2.16
CA PHE A 247 0.85 -14.26 3.49
C PHE A 247 1.33 -15.27 4.54
N LYS A 248 2.39 -14.87 5.26
CA LYS A 248 2.97 -15.63 6.38
C LYS A 248 3.19 -14.70 7.54
N PRO A 249 3.13 -15.19 8.79
CA PRO A 249 3.55 -14.40 9.94
C PRO A 249 5.04 -14.05 9.83
N MET A 250 5.40 -12.86 10.29
CA MET A 250 6.78 -12.46 10.49
C MET A 250 7.54 -13.48 11.35
N ALA A 251 8.64 -14.00 10.83
CA ALA A 251 9.56 -14.90 11.53
C ALA A 251 10.89 -14.97 10.77
N ALA A 252 11.97 -15.32 11.47
CA ALA A 252 13.26 -15.55 10.82
C ALA A 252 13.14 -16.63 9.72
N GLY A 253 13.58 -16.30 8.51
CA GLY A 253 13.48 -17.11 7.29
C GLY A 253 12.17 -16.96 6.50
N ASN A 254 11.25 -16.10 6.95
CA ASN A 254 10.05 -15.74 6.20
C ASN A 254 10.24 -14.35 5.57
N ASP A 255 10.94 -14.29 4.44
CA ASP A 255 11.02 -13.08 3.63
C ASP A 255 9.61 -12.59 3.30
N TRP A 256 9.39 -11.28 3.43
CA TRP A 256 8.10 -10.60 3.31
C TRP A 256 7.05 -11.05 4.33
N GLY A 257 7.50 -11.60 5.46
CA GLY A 257 6.63 -11.97 6.58
C GLY A 257 5.88 -10.75 7.11
N VAL A 258 4.57 -10.89 7.32
CA VAL A 258 3.71 -9.78 7.72
C VAL A 258 3.67 -9.71 9.24
N GLY A 259 4.02 -8.54 9.79
CA GLY A 259 3.87 -8.26 11.21
C GLY A 259 2.50 -7.65 11.53
N TYR A 260 2.11 -6.64 10.74
CA TYR A 260 0.92 -5.85 11.01
C TYR A 260 0.19 -5.43 9.73
N VAL A 261 -1.10 -5.16 9.88
CA VAL A 261 -1.99 -4.62 8.86
C VAL A 261 -2.54 -3.30 9.36
N THR A 262 -2.52 -2.26 8.54
CA THR A 262 -3.18 -0.98 8.80
C THR A 262 -4.30 -0.79 7.78
N PHE A 263 -5.53 -0.82 8.27
CA PHE A 263 -6.73 -0.57 7.48
C PHE A 263 -7.02 0.93 7.42
N VAL A 264 -7.58 1.40 6.30
CA VAL A 264 -7.90 2.80 6.06
C VAL A 264 -9.18 2.87 5.26
N ASP A 265 -10.25 3.42 5.84
CA ASP A 265 -11.56 3.54 5.19
C ASP A 265 -12.00 5.01 5.14
N PRO A 266 -12.51 5.53 4.01
CA PRO A 266 -13.14 6.85 3.96
C PRO A 266 -14.28 6.97 4.97
N ALA A 267 -14.36 8.08 5.72
CA ALA A 267 -15.40 8.21 6.73
C ALA A 267 -16.80 8.27 6.07
N GLY A 268 -17.76 7.52 6.62
CA GLY A 268 -19.15 7.54 6.18
C GLY A 268 -19.51 6.54 5.08
N THR A 269 -18.59 5.67 4.65
CA THR A 269 -18.92 4.48 3.86
C THR A 269 -19.75 3.48 4.67
N ALA A 270 -20.79 2.93 4.05
CA ALA A 270 -21.58 1.84 4.62
C ALA A 270 -20.72 0.55 4.60
N GLY A 271 -19.92 0.38 5.65
CA GLY A 271 -18.88 -0.65 5.69
C GLY A 271 -17.60 -0.20 6.37
N ALA A 272 -17.41 1.11 6.61
CA ALA A 272 -16.37 1.59 7.54
C ALA A 272 -16.58 0.83 8.85
N SER A 273 -15.71 -0.14 9.09
CA SER A 273 -15.80 -0.98 10.27
C SER A 273 -15.79 -0.02 11.44
N SER A 274 -16.85 0.00 12.25
CA SER A 274 -16.76 0.70 13.51
C SER A 274 -15.63 0.00 14.24
N ALA A 275 -14.45 0.64 14.31
CA ALA A 275 -13.28 0.13 15.02
C ALA A 275 -13.80 -0.59 16.28
N PRO A 276 -13.49 -1.89 16.48
CA PRO A 276 -14.27 -2.73 17.35
C PRO A 276 -14.50 -2.03 18.69
N VAL A 277 -15.77 -1.66 18.96
CA VAL A 277 -16.20 -0.98 20.18
C VAL A 277 -16.06 -1.98 21.32
N GLY A 278 -14.85 -2.13 21.83
CA GLY A 278 -14.50 -3.20 22.75
C GLY A 278 -13.05 -3.64 22.75
N SER A 279 -12.19 -3.22 21.82
CA SER A 279 -10.75 -3.42 21.99
C SER A 279 -10.22 -2.37 22.97
N PRO A 280 -9.87 -2.71 24.23
CA PRO A 280 -9.12 -1.80 25.07
C PRO A 280 -7.81 -1.58 24.33
N GLY A 281 -7.57 -0.36 23.81
CA GLY A 281 -6.45 0.02 22.95
C GLY A 281 -5.42 -1.09 22.84
N ALA A 282 -5.58 -1.96 21.84
CA ALA A 282 -4.64 -3.04 21.64
C ALA A 282 -3.31 -2.34 21.47
N SER A 283 -2.44 -2.50 22.47
CA SER A 283 -1.16 -1.86 22.49
C SER A 283 -0.32 -2.54 21.42
N ALA A 284 -0.50 -2.13 20.16
CA ALA A 284 0.49 -2.34 19.14
C ALA A 284 1.79 -1.81 19.75
N GLY A 285 2.76 -2.70 19.92
CA GLY A 285 4.06 -2.31 20.44
C GLY A 285 4.65 -1.19 19.58
N LYS A 286 5.68 -0.51 20.09
CA LYS A 286 6.50 0.36 19.23
C LYS A 286 7.25 -0.50 18.20
N ALA A 287 6.58 -0.90 17.13
CA ALA A 287 7.21 -1.43 15.93
C ALA A 287 7.50 -0.23 15.03
N ALA A 288 8.78 0.07 14.79
CA ALA A 288 9.14 0.87 13.62
C ALA A 288 9.28 -0.09 12.44
N CYS A 289 9.15 0.41 11.21
CA CYS A 289 9.95 -0.17 10.15
C CYS A 289 11.42 0.07 10.55
N ALA A 290 12.05 -0.95 11.13
CA ALA A 290 13.38 -0.86 11.70
C ALA A 290 14.41 -0.74 10.57
N SER A 291 15.43 0.09 10.78
CA SER A 291 16.45 0.36 9.76
C SER A 291 17.27 -0.89 9.42
N GLY A 292 16.92 -1.53 8.31
CA GLY A 292 17.75 -2.43 7.49
C GLY A 292 17.76 -2.01 6.01
N PHE A 293 17.18 -0.85 5.72
CA PHE A 293 16.92 -0.32 4.39
C PHE A 293 18.20 -0.17 3.55
N VAL A 294 18.22 -0.85 2.40
CA VAL A 294 19.11 -0.49 1.30
C VAL A 294 18.43 0.65 0.57
N ASP A 295 19.01 1.85 0.61
CA ASP A 295 18.51 2.98 -0.18
C ASP A 295 18.50 2.59 -1.68
N PRO A 296 17.32 2.46 -2.32
CA PRO A 296 17.22 2.06 -3.72
C PRO A 296 17.81 3.12 -4.66
N GLN A 297 17.97 4.38 -4.22
CA GLN A 297 18.70 5.41 -4.98
C GLN A 297 20.22 5.11 -5.03
N THR A 298 20.77 4.49 -3.99
CA THR A 298 22.18 4.03 -3.96
C THR A 298 22.41 2.64 -4.55
N ALA A 299 21.36 1.81 -4.65
CA ALA A 299 21.43 0.47 -5.23
C ALA A 299 21.78 0.44 -6.73
N SER A 300 21.73 1.59 -7.43
CA SER A 300 22.21 1.71 -8.82
C SER A 300 23.74 1.84 -8.97
N ALA A 301 24.49 1.97 -7.88
CA ALA A 301 25.94 2.20 -7.88
C ALA A 301 26.71 1.06 -7.20
N GLY A 302 26.61 -0.17 -7.73
CA GLY A 302 27.23 -1.32 -7.06
C GLY A 302 27.42 -2.59 -7.89
N LEU A 303 27.84 -2.49 -9.16
CA LEU A 303 28.45 -3.65 -9.81
C LEU A 303 29.91 -3.77 -9.35
N PRO A 304 30.37 -4.96 -8.89
CA PRO A 304 31.75 -5.15 -8.51
C PRO A 304 32.66 -4.96 -9.72
N ALA A 305 33.73 -4.20 -9.54
CA ALA A 305 34.82 -4.08 -10.50
C ALA A 305 35.37 -5.49 -10.81
N VAL A 306 35.08 -5.98 -12.01
CA VAL A 306 35.74 -7.16 -12.57
C VAL A 306 37.20 -6.77 -12.78
N GLY A 307 38.07 -7.31 -11.94
CA GLY A 307 39.51 -7.15 -12.06
C GLY A 307 40.00 -7.69 -13.41
N ASN A 308 40.59 -6.81 -14.21
CA ASN A 308 41.35 -7.19 -15.38
C ASN A 308 42.57 -8.01 -14.97
N HIS A 309 42.55 -9.32 -15.26
CA HIS A 309 43.76 -10.12 -15.39
C HIS A 309 43.77 -10.79 -16.77
N TRP A 310 44.46 -10.15 -17.70
CA TRP A 310 45.12 -10.83 -18.81
C TRP A 310 46.60 -10.54 -18.66
N LEU A 311 47.43 -11.59 -18.57
CA LEU A 311 48.76 -11.67 -19.16
C LEU A 311 49.24 -13.14 -19.05
N ALA A 312 49.22 -13.83 -20.20
CA ALA A 312 49.76 -15.16 -20.52
C ALA A 312 49.15 -16.40 -19.83
#